data_AF-A0AAJ7L738-F1
#
_entry.id   AF-A0AAJ7L738-F1
#
_cell.length_a   1.000
_cell.length_b   1.000
_cell.length_c   1.000
_cell.angle_alpha   90.00
_cell.angle_beta   90.00
_cell.angle_gamma   90.00
#
_symmetry.space_group_name_H-M   'P 1'
#
loop_
_entity.id
_entity.type
_entity.pdbx_description
1 polymer ?
#
loop_
_entity_poly.entity_id
_entity_poly.type
_entity_poly.pdbx_seq_one_letter_code
_entity_poly.pdbx_strand_id
1 'polypeptide(L)'
;MAPPVRHSPPCTRATSAAKRTTGQQVDETLVQLVNVNPDNHQNQDQATNPGEETNEVTFSERPKQGSQEKTAAAINVDQEEPPKFNGRSDPIDWLREFKRVASFNGHTKTQMLANAPFWLVGEALDWFDNEDDQVDQWETFETKFRDRFVDTTKISEEAREKLKRLIYERGTSFTGHLESVLKLCRKLDSRLSEDETIRKVIQTFPRDQAMTL
;
A
#
# COMPACT_ATOMS: atom_id res chain seq x y z
N MET A 1 10.70 54.86 38.40
CA MET A 1 11.74 53.97 38.94
C MET A 1 11.49 52.58 38.39
N ALA A 2 12.27 52.18 37.39
CA ALA A 2 12.20 50.86 36.75
C ALA A 2 13.27 49.93 37.34
N PRO A 3 13.03 48.61 37.45
CA PRO A 3 14.02 47.67 37.99
C PRO A 3 15.10 47.31 36.95
N PRO A 4 16.33 46.97 37.37
CA PRO A 4 17.44 46.74 36.47
C PRO A 4 17.41 45.36 35.80
N VAL A 5 17.70 45.38 34.50
CA VAL A 5 17.90 44.24 33.59
C VAL A 5 19.17 43.48 33.99
N ARG A 6 19.06 42.17 34.25
CA ARG A 6 20.21 41.28 34.44
C ARG A 6 20.68 40.74 33.09
N HIS A 7 21.85 41.18 32.66
CA HIS A 7 22.59 40.58 31.54
C HIS A 7 23.30 39.30 32.01
N SER A 8 23.11 38.20 31.28
CA SER A 8 23.93 36.98 31.40
C SER A 8 25.00 36.98 30.29
N PRO A 9 26.22 36.48 30.55
CA PRO A 9 27.32 36.50 29.59
C PRO A 9 27.22 35.38 28.54
N PRO A 10 27.90 35.52 27.37
CA PRO A 10 27.88 34.54 26.30
C PRO A 10 28.81 33.36 26.63
N CYS A 11 28.33 32.13 26.42
CA CYS A 11 29.18 30.94 26.47
C CYS A 11 29.74 30.66 25.06
N THR A 12 31.05 30.78 24.90
CA THR A 12 31.81 30.47 23.69
C THR A 12 32.64 29.21 23.92
N ARG A 13 32.49 28.19 23.06
CA ARG A 13 33.48 27.15 22.67
C ARG A 13 32.76 26.09 21.84
N ALA A 14 33.37 25.36 20.94
CA ALA A 14 34.55 25.53 20.11
C ALA A 14 34.44 24.45 19.02
N THR A 15 34.90 24.80 17.84
CA THR A 15 35.20 23.93 16.72
C THR A 15 36.09 22.78 17.16
N SER A 16 35.80 21.56 16.70
CA SER A 16 36.84 20.57 16.46
C SER A 16 36.46 19.64 15.30
N ALA A 17 37.28 19.76 14.26
CA ALA A 17 37.29 18.88 13.09
C ALA A 17 37.85 17.50 13.47
N ALA A 18 37.32 16.45 12.86
CA ALA A 18 37.98 15.15 12.77
C ALA A 18 38.09 14.73 11.30
N LYS A 19 39.34 14.52 10.88
CA LYS A 19 39.75 14.05 9.56
C LYS A 19 39.57 12.52 9.45
N ARG A 20 39.15 12.11 8.24
CA ARG A 20 39.56 10.95 7.43
C ARG A 20 40.18 9.72 8.12
N THR A 21 39.66 8.54 7.77
CA THR A 21 40.39 7.30 7.39
C THR A 21 39.34 6.33 6.81
N THR A 22 39.24 6.16 5.48
CA THR A 22 39.88 5.13 4.63
C THR A 22 39.21 3.76 4.71
N GLY A 23 38.71 3.31 3.56
CA GLY A 23 38.63 1.89 3.18
C GLY A 23 37.24 1.26 3.29
N GLN A 24 36.53 1.15 2.17
CA GLN A 24 36.32 -0.15 1.51
C GLN A 24 35.68 0.09 0.14
N GLN A 25 36.44 -0.27 -0.88
CA GLN A 25 36.06 -0.27 -2.28
C GLN A 25 35.05 -1.39 -2.50
N VAL A 26 33.85 -1.03 -2.96
CA VAL A 26 32.86 -1.96 -3.48
C VAL A 26 33.26 -2.28 -4.93
N ASP A 27 33.47 -3.56 -5.22
CA ASP A 27 33.57 -4.06 -6.59
C ASP A 27 32.31 -4.89 -6.84
N GLU A 28 31.37 -4.27 -7.56
CA GLU A 28 30.26 -4.92 -8.23
C GLU A 28 30.77 -5.49 -9.55
N THR A 29 30.66 -6.80 -9.81
CA THR A 29 30.00 -7.31 -11.03
C THR A 29 29.91 -8.84 -11.04
N LEU A 30 28.72 -9.38 -10.79
CA LEU A 30 28.33 -10.70 -11.32
C LEU A 30 26.81 -10.76 -11.51
N VAL A 31 26.31 -10.23 -12.64
CA VAL A 31 25.03 -10.67 -13.19
C VAL A 31 25.13 -10.69 -14.72
N GLN A 32 25.10 -11.89 -15.28
CA GLN A 32 24.90 -12.12 -16.70
C GLN A 32 23.63 -12.96 -16.89
N LEU A 33 22.89 -12.58 -17.94
CA LEU A 33 21.93 -13.36 -18.73
C LEU A 33 20.54 -13.59 -18.13
N VAL A 34 19.56 -12.77 -18.55
CA VAL A 34 18.52 -13.17 -19.53
C VAL A 34 18.00 -11.90 -20.21
N ASN A 35 18.22 -11.73 -21.51
CA ASN A 35 17.53 -10.72 -22.31
C ASN A 35 16.88 -11.43 -23.51
N VAL A 36 15.56 -11.55 -23.47
CA VAL A 36 14.73 -12.06 -24.57
C VAL A 36 14.17 -10.85 -25.30
N ASN A 37 14.51 -10.73 -26.58
CA ASN A 37 13.98 -9.76 -27.52
C ASN A 37 12.49 -10.04 -27.78
N PRO A 38 11.67 -8.99 -28.02
CA PRO A 38 10.94 -9.00 -29.28
C PRO A 38 10.92 -7.64 -29.99
N ASP A 39 11.39 -7.67 -31.25
CA ASP A 39 10.85 -6.98 -32.44
C ASP A 39 9.34 -6.67 -32.36
N ASN A 40 8.73 -5.65 -32.98
CA ASN A 40 9.11 -4.58 -33.92
C ASN A 40 7.82 -3.73 -34.12
N HIS A 41 8.00 -2.55 -34.73
CA HIS A 41 7.04 -1.74 -35.51
C HIS A 41 6.70 -0.35 -34.94
N GLN A 42 7.67 0.55 -35.11
CA GLN A 42 7.39 1.94 -35.48
C GLN A 42 7.41 2.05 -37.00
N ASN A 43 6.41 2.70 -37.58
CA ASN A 43 6.48 3.26 -38.92
C ASN A 43 6.02 4.71 -38.85
N GLN A 44 6.86 5.60 -39.34
CA GLN A 44 6.65 7.04 -39.44
C GLN A 44 6.58 7.44 -40.92
N ASP A 45 5.89 8.57 -41.14
CA ASP A 45 5.99 9.50 -42.25
C ASP A 45 5.28 9.21 -43.58
N GLN A 46 4.20 9.96 -43.81
CA GLN A 46 3.99 10.66 -45.08
C GLN A 46 3.54 12.11 -44.82
N ALA A 47 4.17 13.02 -45.55
CA ALA A 47 3.95 14.46 -45.52
C ALA A 47 2.96 14.92 -46.61
N THR A 48 2.58 16.20 -46.47
CA THR A 48 2.12 17.17 -47.50
C THR A 48 0.62 17.26 -47.87
N ASN A 49 0.06 18.42 -47.49
CA ASN A 49 -1.15 19.17 -47.91
C ASN A 49 -1.02 19.70 -49.37
N PRO A 50 -1.94 20.50 -50.01
CA PRO A 50 -3.20 21.16 -49.56
C PRO A 50 -4.38 21.21 -50.59
N GLY A 51 -5.51 21.85 -50.20
CA GLY A 51 -6.55 22.44 -51.09
C GLY A 51 -7.96 22.34 -50.47
N GLU A 52 -8.52 23.43 -49.90
CA GLU A 52 -9.63 24.28 -50.46
C GLU A 52 -10.93 23.47 -50.75
N GLU A 53 -12.16 23.83 -50.36
CA GLU A 53 -12.81 25.11 -50.05
C GLU A 53 -14.23 24.84 -49.47
N THR A 54 -14.75 25.80 -48.69
CA THR A 54 -16.16 26.25 -48.53
C THR A 54 -17.31 25.38 -47.98
N ASN A 55 -17.97 25.96 -46.93
CA ASN A 55 -19.42 26.18 -46.71
C ASN A 55 -20.37 24.96 -46.68
N GLU A 56 -21.47 24.85 -45.94
CA GLU A 56 -22.37 25.79 -45.27
C GLU A 56 -23.29 24.96 -44.34
N VAL A 57 -24.04 25.66 -43.48
CA VAL A 57 -24.99 25.21 -42.45
C VAL A 57 -26.20 24.48 -43.07
N THR A 58 -26.80 23.46 -42.40
CA THR A 58 -28.28 23.25 -42.25
C THR A 58 -28.66 21.98 -41.47
N PHE A 59 -29.37 22.20 -40.36
CA PHE A 59 -30.56 21.53 -39.79
C PHE A 59 -30.91 20.03 -40.03
N SER A 60 -31.18 19.35 -38.91
CA SER A 60 -32.07 18.19 -38.64
C SER A 60 -32.17 17.03 -39.63
N GLU A 61 -31.86 15.83 -39.14
CA GLU A 61 -32.82 14.71 -39.16
C GLU A 61 -32.45 13.60 -38.17
N ARG A 62 -33.49 13.08 -37.49
CA ARG A 62 -33.47 11.91 -36.61
C ARG A 62 -33.86 10.68 -37.44
N PRO A 63 -33.18 9.53 -37.30
CA PRO A 63 -33.83 8.25 -37.54
C PRO A 63 -34.07 7.49 -36.23
N LYS A 64 -35.28 6.95 -36.12
CA LYS A 64 -35.72 6.02 -35.08
C LYS A 64 -35.19 4.60 -35.36
N GLN A 65 -35.12 3.83 -34.27
CA GLN A 65 -35.27 2.37 -34.18
C GLN A 65 -34.13 1.48 -34.70
N GLY A 66 -33.35 0.99 -33.73
CA GLY A 66 -32.81 -0.36 -33.73
C GLY A 66 -33.11 -1.00 -32.37
N SER A 67 -34.20 -1.76 -32.28
CA SER A 67 -34.41 -2.67 -31.14
C SER A 67 -33.35 -3.76 -31.23
N GLN A 68 -32.40 -3.75 -30.28
CA GLN A 68 -31.63 -4.94 -29.97
C GLN A 68 -32.00 -5.37 -28.56
N GLU A 69 -33.11 -6.08 -28.49
CA GLU A 69 -33.45 -6.93 -27.36
C GLU A 69 -32.51 -8.15 -27.42
N LYS A 70 -31.30 -7.99 -26.89
CA LYS A 70 -30.47 -9.14 -26.51
C LYS A 70 -31.03 -9.66 -25.19
N THR A 71 -31.95 -10.62 -25.29
CA THR A 71 -32.30 -11.51 -24.20
C THR A 71 -31.07 -12.35 -23.86
N ALA A 72 -30.23 -11.85 -22.95
CA ALA A 72 -29.28 -12.67 -22.22
C ALA A 72 -30.09 -13.49 -21.21
N ALA A 73 -30.10 -14.81 -21.39
CA ALA A 73 -30.64 -15.73 -20.40
C ALA A 73 -29.96 -15.43 -19.05
N ALA A 74 -30.75 -14.95 -18.09
CA ALA A 74 -30.30 -14.75 -16.73
C ALA A 74 -30.04 -16.13 -16.12
N ILE A 75 -28.79 -16.59 -16.20
CA ILE A 75 -28.29 -17.61 -15.30
C ILE A 75 -28.36 -16.94 -13.93
N ASN A 76 -29.29 -17.36 -13.08
CA ASN A 76 -29.27 -17.00 -11.66
C ASN A 76 -28.00 -17.62 -11.08
N VAL A 77 -26.91 -16.88 -11.17
CA VAL A 77 -25.71 -17.14 -10.37
C VAL A 77 -26.08 -16.65 -8.98
N ASP A 78 -26.21 -17.58 -8.03
CA ASP A 78 -26.38 -17.22 -6.63
C ASP A 78 -25.21 -16.31 -6.23
N GLN A 79 -25.50 -15.03 -5.99
CA GLN A 79 -24.50 -14.08 -5.55
C GLN A 79 -24.21 -14.37 -4.08
N GLU A 80 -22.93 -14.50 -3.71
CA GLU A 80 -22.57 -14.54 -2.30
C GLU A 80 -22.67 -13.14 -1.69
N GLU A 81 -23.06 -13.10 -0.42
CA GLU A 81 -23.17 -11.88 0.36
C GLU A 81 -22.03 -11.82 1.38
N PRO A 82 -21.24 -10.73 1.43
CA PRO A 82 -20.22 -10.58 2.46
C PRO A 82 -20.87 -10.30 3.82
N PRO A 83 -20.17 -10.58 4.93
CA PRO A 83 -20.66 -10.27 6.27
C PRO A 83 -20.85 -8.76 6.45
N LYS A 84 -21.82 -8.34 7.27
CA LYS A 84 -21.97 -6.93 7.67
C LYS A 84 -20.83 -6.50 8.60
N PHE A 85 -20.38 -5.26 8.47
CA PHE A 85 -19.34 -4.66 9.33
C PHE A 85 -19.88 -3.49 10.12
N ASN A 86 -19.69 -3.54 11.44
CA ASN A 86 -20.16 -2.53 12.39
C ASN A 86 -19.04 -1.76 13.10
N GLY A 87 -17.79 -1.92 12.65
CA GLY A 87 -16.61 -1.32 13.31
C GLY A 87 -16.01 -2.14 14.46
N ARG A 88 -16.65 -3.24 14.90
CA ARG A 88 -16.19 -4.04 16.06
C ARG A 88 -15.47 -5.33 15.69
N SER A 89 -15.82 -5.93 14.56
CA SER A 89 -15.14 -7.12 14.04
C SER A 89 -13.73 -6.76 13.54
N ASP A 90 -12.87 -7.77 13.33
CA ASP A 90 -11.54 -7.52 12.75
C ASP A 90 -11.68 -6.88 11.34
N PRO A 91 -11.21 -5.63 11.15
CA PRO A 91 -11.41 -4.91 9.89
C PRO A 91 -10.60 -5.51 8.73
N ILE A 92 -9.46 -6.12 9.01
CA ILE A 92 -8.61 -6.76 8.00
C ILE A 92 -9.24 -8.06 7.53
N ASP A 93 -9.75 -8.87 8.44
CA ASP A 93 -10.47 -10.09 8.09
C ASP A 93 -11.75 -9.78 7.33
N TRP A 94 -12.49 -8.73 7.72
CA TRP A 94 -13.67 -8.29 6.99
C TRP A 94 -13.31 -7.83 5.56
N LEU A 95 -12.29 -6.99 5.38
CA LEU A 95 -11.84 -6.56 4.04
C LEU A 95 -11.43 -7.75 3.16
N ARG A 96 -10.74 -8.74 3.75
CA ARG A 96 -10.35 -9.97 3.03
C ARG A 96 -11.58 -10.72 2.55
N GLU A 97 -12.57 -10.88 3.41
CA GLU A 97 -13.80 -11.60 3.10
C GLU A 97 -14.63 -10.88 2.04
N PHE A 98 -14.82 -9.57 2.20
CA PHE A 98 -15.51 -8.73 1.23
C PHE A 98 -14.89 -8.85 -0.17
N LYS A 99 -13.55 -8.78 -0.28
CA LYS A 99 -12.84 -8.94 -1.55
C LYS A 99 -12.99 -10.33 -2.15
N ARG A 100 -13.03 -11.36 -1.30
CA ARG A 100 -13.23 -12.75 -1.74
C ARG A 100 -14.60 -12.89 -2.40
N VAL A 101 -15.65 -12.42 -1.74
CA VAL A 101 -17.02 -12.44 -2.25
C VAL A 101 -17.16 -11.58 -3.50
N ALA A 102 -16.58 -10.37 -3.51
CA ALA A 102 -16.56 -9.51 -4.68
C ALA A 102 -15.89 -10.18 -5.90
N SER A 103 -14.78 -10.89 -5.67
CA SER A 103 -14.09 -11.63 -6.73
C SER A 103 -14.94 -12.80 -7.25
N PHE A 104 -15.61 -13.53 -6.34
CA PHE A 104 -16.53 -14.62 -6.71
C PHE A 104 -17.71 -14.10 -7.55
N ASN A 105 -18.27 -12.95 -7.18
CA ASN A 105 -19.37 -12.30 -7.90
C ASN A 105 -18.92 -11.55 -9.17
N GLY A 106 -17.63 -11.53 -9.50
CA GLY A 106 -17.09 -10.82 -10.67
C GLY A 106 -17.19 -9.29 -10.57
N HIS A 107 -17.22 -8.74 -9.37
CA HIS A 107 -17.28 -7.29 -9.16
C HIS A 107 -15.97 -6.61 -9.59
N THR A 108 -16.10 -5.57 -10.41
CA THR A 108 -15.05 -4.59 -10.69
C THR A 108 -14.80 -3.70 -9.48
N LYS A 109 -13.66 -3.01 -9.42
CA LYS A 109 -13.35 -2.06 -8.33
C LYS A 109 -14.41 -0.98 -8.13
N THR A 110 -14.98 -0.47 -9.23
CA THR A 110 -16.07 0.52 -9.19
C THR A 110 -17.34 -0.07 -8.56
N GLN A 111 -17.68 -1.33 -8.91
CA GLN A 111 -18.81 -2.03 -8.30
C GLN A 111 -18.52 -2.36 -6.82
N MET A 112 -17.28 -2.70 -6.46
CA MET A 112 -16.91 -2.92 -5.06
C MET A 112 -17.12 -1.67 -4.22
N LEU A 113 -16.70 -0.49 -4.71
CA LEU A 113 -16.92 0.77 -4.03
C LEU A 113 -18.41 1.10 -3.89
N ALA A 114 -19.18 1.00 -4.98
CA ALA A 114 -20.62 1.23 -4.95
C ALA A 114 -21.35 0.26 -4.01
N ASN A 115 -20.84 -0.98 -3.90
CA ASN A 115 -21.44 -2.01 -3.06
C ASN A 115 -21.01 -1.92 -1.59
N ALA A 116 -19.85 -1.33 -1.28
CA ALA A 116 -19.28 -1.26 0.05
C ALA A 116 -20.25 -0.72 1.13
N PRO A 117 -20.93 0.44 0.96
CA PRO A 117 -21.80 0.99 1.99
C PRO A 117 -22.95 0.07 2.37
N PHE A 118 -23.46 -0.75 1.45
CA PHE A 118 -24.54 -1.70 1.76
C PHE A 118 -24.14 -2.76 2.79
N TRP A 119 -22.84 -3.01 2.96
CA TRP A 119 -22.32 -3.99 3.92
C TRP A 119 -21.75 -3.35 5.18
N LEU A 120 -21.77 -2.02 5.27
CA LEU A 120 -21.47 -1.29 6.49
C LEU A 120 -22.76 -1.06 7.27
N VAL A 121 -22.69 -1.11 8.60
CA VAL A 121 -23.82 -0.85 9.50
C VAL A 121 -23.36 -0.08 10.73
N GLY A 122 -24.29 0.67 11.35
CA GLY A 122 -23.99 1.45 12.56
C GLY A 122 -22.82 2.41 12.34
N GLU A 123 -21.88 2.45 13.29
CA GLU A 123 -20.73 3.37 13.28
C GLU A 123 -19.90 3.31 11.98
N ALA A 124 -19.82 2.13 11.35
CA ALA A 124 -19.08 1.99 10.09
C ALA A 124 -19.79 2.64 8.90
N LEU A 125 -21.12 2.60 8.88
CA LEU A 125 -21.91 3.28 7.85
C LEU A 125 -21.89 4.79 8.10
N ASP A 126 -22.09 5.21 9.35
CA ASP A 126 -22.03 6.63 9.74
C ASP A 126 -20.66 7.24 9.36
N TRP A 127 -19.57 6.50 9.54
CA TRP A 127 -18.25 6.95 9.10
C TRP A 127 -18.14 7.11 7.58
N PHE A 128 -18.67 6.15 6.81
CA PHE A 128 -18.63 6.21 5.36
C PHE A 128 -19.42 7.40 4.82
N ASP A 129 -20.63 7.63 5.34
CA ASP A 129 -21.49 8.75 4.94
C ASP A 129 -20.82 10.12 5.20
N ASN A 130 -19.97 10.22 6.22
CA ASN A 130 -19.20 11.45 6.52
C ASN A 130 -17.97 11.64 5.60
N GLU A 131 -17.47 10.57 4.98
CA GLU A 131 -16.29 10.57 4.11
C GLU A 131 -16.64 10.44 2.62
N ASP A 132 -17.92 10.32 2.27
CA ASP A 132 -18.44 9.95 0.93
C ASP A 132 -17.91 10.88 -0.18
N ASP A 133 -17.82 12.19 0.08
CA ASP A 133 -17.30 13.20 -0.86
C ASP A 133 -15.82 13.02 -1.21
N GLN A 134 -15.09 12.17 -0.49
CA GLN A 134 -13.64 11.99 -0.60
C GLN A 134 -13.23 10.56 -0.96
N VAL A 135 -14.19 9.67 -1.25
CA VAL A 135 -13.93 8.28 -1.62
C VAL A 135 -14.42 8.03 -3.05
N ASP A 136 -13.58 8.38 -4.02
CA ASP A 136 -13.84 8.23 -5.46
C ASP A 136 -13.32 6.91 -6.05
N GLN A 137 -12.36 6.28 -5.36
CA GLN A 137 -11.68 5.07 -5.78
C GLN A 137 -11.65 4.04 -4.66
N TRP A 138 -11.67 2.76 -5.06
CA TRP A 138 -11.62 1.64 -4.12
C TRP A 138 -10.34 1.64 -3.26
N GLU A 139 -9.22 2.06 -3.83
CA GLU A 139 -7.93 2.21 -3.14
C GLU A 139 -8.00 3.27 -2.03
N THR A 140 -8.68 4.40 -2.30
CA THR A 140 -8.94 5.46 -1.33
C THR A 140 -9.82 4.94 -0.19
N PHE A 141 -10.89 4.20 -0.53
CA PHE A 141 -11.74 3.54 0.46
C PHE A 141 -10.93 2.61 1.37
N GLU A 142 -10.14 1.70 0.79
CA GLU A 142 -9.34 0.75 1.57
C GLU A 142 -8.36 1.45 2.51
N THR A 143 -7.72 2.51 2.03
CA THR A 143 -6.73 3.25 2.83
C THR A 143 -7.42 3.91 4.02
N LYS A 144 -8.48 4.69 3.77
CA LYS A 144 -9.21 5.37 4.84
C LYS A 144 -9.90 4.40 5.80
N PHE A 145 -10.45 3.30 5.28
CA PHE A 145 -11.07 2.25 6.10
C PHE A 145 -10.03 1.64 7.05
N ARG A 146 -8.82 1.35 6.55
CA ARG A 146 -7.74 0.86 7.40
C ARG A 146 -7.35 1.90 8.43
N ASP A 147 -7.14 3.15 8.03
CA ASP A 147 -6.75 4.22 8.95
C ASP A 147 -7.78 4.43 10.06
N ARG A 148 -9.08 4.27 9.75
CA ARG A 148 -10.17 4.46 10.73
C ARG A 148 -10.37 3.29 11.68
N PHE A 149 -10.33 2.06 11.17
CA PHE A 149 -10.75 0.87 11.94
C PHE A 149 -9.59 -0.02 12.36
N VAL A 150 -8.44 0.02 11.67
CA VAL A 150 -7.28 -0.80 12.02
C VAL A 150 -6.50 -0.11 13.12
N ASP A 151 -6.49 -0.72 14.30
CA ASP A 151 -5.68 -0.27 15.43
C ASP A 151 -4.19 -0.59 15.20
N THR A 152 -3.55 0.27 14.41
CA THR A 152 -2.12 0.16 14.07
C THR A 152 -1.25 0.21 15.32
N THR A 153 -1.66 0.97 16.35
CA THR A 153 -0.97 1.03 17.64
C THR A 153 -0.94 -0.35 18.26
N LYS A 154 -2.10 -0.96 18.50
CA LYS A 154 -2.19 -2.32 19.08
C LYS A 154 -1.41 -3.35 18.26
N ILE A 155 -1.51 -3.32 16.93
CA ILE A 155 -0.74 -4.23 16.05
C ILE A 155 0.77 -4.04 16.25
N SER A 156 1.24 -2.80 16.31
CA SER A 156 2.65 -2.49 16.53
C SER A 156 3.14 -2.94 17.91
N GLU A 157 2.30 -2.81 18.94
CA GLU A 157 2.63 -3.24 20.30
C GLU A 157 2.71 -4.76 20.40
N GLU A 158 1.75 -5.48 19.83
CA GLU A 158 1.81 -6.94 19.76
C GLU A 158 3.01 -7.44 18.96
N ALA A 159 3.33 -6.76 17.85
CA ALA A 159 4.51 -7.09 17.04
C ALA A 159 5.81 -6.86 17.84
N ARG A 160 5.90 -5.75 18.58
CA ARG A 160 7.02 -5.45 19.49
C ARG A 160 7.18 -6.52 20.55
N GLU A 161 6.10 -6.93 21.22
CA GLU A 161 6.17 -7.95 22.28
C GLU A 161 6.51 -9.33 21.73
N LYS A 162 6.00 -9.70 20.55
CA LYS A 162 6.41 -10.93 19.85
C LYS A 162 7.88 -10.89 19.46
N LEU A 163 8.35 -9.77 18.92
CA LEU A 163 9.75 -9.60 18.50
C LEU A 163 10.72 -9.71 19.69
N LYS A 164 10.38 -9.17 20.86
CA LYS A 164 11.18 -9.32 22.09
C LYS A 164 11.34 -10.77 22.56
N ARG A 165 10.34 -11.61 22.27
CA ARG A 165 10.30 -13.03 22.68
C ARG A 165 10.85 -13.96 21.60
N LEU A 166 10.97 -13.46 20.36
CA LEU A 166 11.45 -14.23 19.23
C LEU A 166 12.96 -14.39 19.33
N ILE A 167 13.40 -15.61 19.63
CA ILE A 167 14.80 -15.99 19.72
C ILE A 167 15.04 -17.13 18.72
N TYR A 168 16.15 -17.05 17.99
CA TYR A 168 16.53 -18.10 17.05
C TYR A 168 16.88 -19.39 17.81
N GLU A 169 16.17 -20.47 17.47
CA GLU A 169 16.35 -21.79 18.07
C GLU A 169 17.12 -22.72 17.14
N ARG A 170 18.06 -23.49 17.70
CA ARG A 170 18.88 -24.43 16.94
C ARG A 170 17.97 -25.52 16.35
N GLY A 171 18.04 -25.71 15.04
CA GLY A 171 17.20 -26.68 14.31
C GLY A 171 15.97 -26.06 13.64
N THR A 172 15.68 -24.77 13.86
CA THR A 172 14.73 -24.02 13.04
C THR A 172 15.37 -23.59 11.72
N SER A 173 14.54 -23.43 10.68
CA SER A 173 15.04 -22.87 9.42
C SER A 173 15.48 -21.43 9.63
N PHE A 174 16.74 -21.14 9.31
CA PHE A 174 17.27 -19.78 9.35
C PHE A 174 16.44 -18.80 8.50
N THR A 175 16.05 -19.20 7.28
CA THR A 175 15.22 -18.36 6.39
C THR A 175 13.84 -18.13 6.97
N GLY A 176 13.22 -19.17 7.55
CA GLY A 176 11.90 -19.05 8.20
C GLY A 176 11.92 -18.14 9.43
N HIS A 177 13.00 -18.20 10.21
CA HIS A 177 13.22 -17.27 11.33
C HIS A 177 13.38 -15.84 10.83
N LEU A 178 14.23 -15.61 9.82
CA LEU A 178 14.45 -14.29 9.24
C LEU A 178 13.16 -13.69 8.67
N GLU A 179 12.37 -14.46 7.92
CA GLU A 179 11.07 -14.02 7.41
C GLU A 179 10.11 -13.63 8.53
N SER A 180 10.11 -14.38 9.64
CA SER A 180 9.29 -14.08 10.81
C SER A 180 9.70 -12.76 11.46
N VAL A 181 11.01 -12.53 11.63
CA VAL A 181 11.55 -11.27 12.15
C VAL A 181 11.18 -10.11 11.24
N LEU A 182 11.43 -10.23 9.93
CA LEU A 182 11.12 -9.17 8.95
C LEU A 182 9.63 -8.84 8.92
N LYS A 183 8.76 -9.86 9.00
CA LYS A 183 7.31 -9.68 9.08
C LYS A 183 6.89 -8.92 10.35
N LEU A 184 7.52 -9.20 11.49
CA LEU A 184 7.27 -8.47 12.74
C LEU A 184 7.80 -7.04 12.65
N CYS A 185 8.97 -6.80 12.06
CA CYS A 185 9.51 -5.45 11.83
C CYS A 185 8.56 -4.61 10.98
N ARG A 186 8.03 -5.16 9.88
CA ARG A 186 7.05 -4.45 9.02
C ARG A 186 5.74 -4.11 9.74
N LYS A 187 5.30 -4.95 10.68
CA LYS A 187 4.12 -4.69 11.53
C LYS A 187 4.40 -3.69 12.65
N LEU A 188 5.65 -3.64 13.12
CA LEU A 188 6.10 -2.72 14.16
C LEU A 188 6.15 -1.29 13.61
N ASP A 189 6.81 -1.11 12.47
CA ASP A 189 6.86 0.15 11.74
C ASP A 189 7.21 -0.16 10.28
N SER A 190 6.36 0.25 9.35
CA SER A 190 6.62 0.06 7.92
C SER A 190 7.77 0.92 7.39
N ARG A 191 8.21 1.92 8.17
CA ARG A 191 9.29 2.87 7.83
C ARG A 191 10.61 2.58 8.55
N LEU A 192 10.71 1.42 9.21
CA LEU A 192 11.93 1.01 9.91
C LEU A 192 13.12 1.00 8.93
N SER A 193 14.24 1.63 9.30
CA SER A 193 15.43 1.62 8.44
C SER A 193 16.04 0.22 8.35
N GLU A 194 16.82 -0.03 7.30
CA GLU A 194 17.56 -1.28 7.14
C GLU A 194 18.48 -1.54 8.34
N ASP A 195 19.19 -0.51 8.81
CA ASP A 195 20.07 -0.60 9.99
C ASP A 195 19.31 -1.00 11.26
N GLU A 196 18.12 -0.44 11.50
CA GLU A 196 17.32 -0.82 12.67
C GLU A 196 16.79 -2.24 12.51
N THR A 197 16.42 -2.63 11.29
CA THR A 197 15.97 -3.99 10.97
C THR A 197 17.09 -4.99 11.26
N ILE A 198 18.31 -4.71 10.80
CA ILE A 198 19.50 -5.52 11.06
C ILE A 198 19.77 -5.62 12.57
N ARG A 199 19.68 -4.50 13.31
CA ARG A 199 19.82 -4.52 14.77
C ARG A 199 18.79 -5.42 15.43
N LYS A 200 17.52 -5.37 15.01
CA LYS A 200 16.47 -6.27 15.53
C LYS A 200 16.76 -7.73 15.20
N VAL A 201 17.18 -8.02 13.98
CA VAL A 201 17.57 -9.37 13.55
C VAL A 201 18.69 -9.90 14.45
N ILE A 202 19.78 -9.15 14.63
CA ILE A 202 20.91 -9.53 15.49
C ILE A 202 20.45 -9.78 16.94
N GLN A 203 19.52 -8.97 17.47
CA GLN A 203 18.97 -9.15 18.82
C GLN A 203 18.19 -10.46 19.00
N THR A 204 17.66 -11.04 17.92
CA THR A 204 16.98 -12.35 17.98
C THR A 204 17.95 -13.53 18.01
N PHE A 205 19.26 -13.33 17.78
CA PHE A 205 20.24 -14.41 17.88
C PHE A 205 20.86 -14.45 19.29
N PRO A 206 20.85 -15.62 19.96
CA PRO A 206 21.55 -15.79 21.22
C PRO A 206 23.05 -15.51 21.05
N ARG A 207 23.67 -14.78 21.99
CA ARG A 207 25.12 -14.49 21.96
C ARG A 207 25.98 -15.75 21.98
N ASP A 208 25.45 -16.81 22.57
CA ASP A 208 25.99 -18.15 22.71
C ASP A 208 25.95 -18.99 21.42
N GLN A 209 25.18 -18.57 20.41
CA GLN A 209 25.20 -19.19 19.07
C GLN A 209 26.08 -18.43 18.06
N ALA A 210 26.51 -17.21 18.36
CA ALA A 210 27.34 -16.39 17.48
C ALA A 210 28.80 -16.87 17.35
N MET A 211 29.20 -17.92 18.07
CA MET A 211 30.57 -18.47 18.10
C MET A 211 30.73 -19.83 17.38
N THR A 212 29.71 -20.33 16.68
CA THR A 212 29.80 -21.65 16.02
C THR A 212 29.19 -21.66 14.62
N LEU A 213 29.61 -20.71 13.79
CA LEU A 213 29.47 -20.75 12.33
C LEU A 213 30.86 -20.81 11.70
#